data_AF-A0A229P0E0-F1
#
_entry.id   AF-A0A229P0E0-F1
#
_cell.length_a   1.000
_cell.length_b   1.000
_cell.length_c   1.000
_cell.angle_alpha   90.00
_cell.angle_beta   90.00
_cell.angle_gamma   90.00
#
_symmetry.space_group_name_H-M   'P 1'
#
loop_
_entity.id
_entity.type
_entity.pdbx_description
1 polymer ?
#
loop_
_entity_poly.entity_id
_entity_poly.type
_entity_poly.pdbx_seq_one_letter_code
_entity_poly.pdbx_strand_id
1 'polypeptide(L)'
;MSSTKKKSRERPFSIPPQQAPSTNNTAGSLLLSNVRKSLEGLREENVIFSWQFFDRHHELFNCGDIDSNWYLNCIEVLHNLSRMKISEFKHEKTGGPPLRVHTHNWNKVSAKFNMKEELFDQIKDDAYQFALSKRKGRVHGFLIENIFYIVWLDPHHNLYPDDKFGGIKMCDPPDECFDCYAAERMALEEEKDQVYKEMDIFTRELEQKLKHEIKSVSIEYELKKNRNDFY
;
A
#
# COMPACT_ATOMS: atom_id res chain seq x y z
N MET A 1 54.34 -13.01 67.87
CA MET A 1 54.58 -12.41 66.53
C MET A 1 55.03 -13.54 65.62
N SER A 2 54.14 -14.07 64.76
CA SER A 2 54.00 -13.71 63.33
C SER A 2 55.11 -14.34 62.49
N SER A 3 54.93 -15.07 61.38
CA SER A 3 53.78 -15.48 60.57
C SER A 3 54.31 -16.55 59.59
N THR A 4 53.73 -17.74 59.55
CA THR A 4 54.03 -18.75 58.51
C THR A 4 53.10 -18.53 57.32
N LYS A 5 53.62 -17.88 56.27
CA LYS A 5 52.93 -17.74 54.98
C LYS A 5 52.80 -19.11 54.28
N LYS A 6 51.59 -19.67 54.24
CA LYS A 6 51.20 -20.76 53.34
C LYS A 6 51.13 -20.20 51.91
N LYS A 7 52.04 -20.61 51.02
CA LYS A 7 51.93 -20.37 49.57
C LYS A 7 50.81 -21.25 49.00
N SER A 8 49.75 -20.65 48.48
CA SER A 8 48.76 -21.35 47.65
C SER A 8 49.41 -21.75 46.32
N ARG A 9 49.29 -23.02 45.95
CA ARG A 9 49.58 -23.49 44.59
C ARG A 9 48.31 -23.29 43.76
N GLU A 10 48.24 -22.19 43.01
CA GLU A 10 47.28 -22.08 41.93
C GLU A 10 47.62 -23.16 40.89
N ARG A 11 46.65 -24.04 40.59
CA ARG A 11 46.78 -24.97 39.47
C ARG A 11 46.48 -24.17 38.20
N PRO A 12 47.30 -24.24 37.14
CA PRO A 12 46.95 -23.61 35.89
C PRO A 12 45.65 -24.23 35.36
N PHE A 13 44.69 -23.39 34.98
CA PHE A 13 43.51 -23.79 34.23
C PHE A 13 43.98 -24.31 32.86
N SER A 14 44.13 -25.62 32.72
CA SER A 14 44.33 -26.25 31.42
C SER A 14 42.97 -26.51 30.79
N ILE A 15 42.72 -25.91 29.63
CA ILE A 15 41.58 -26.23 28.78
C ILE A 15 41.64 -27.74 28.47
N PRO A 16 40.56 -28.51 28.73
CA PRO A 16 40.54 -29.93 28.38
C PRO A 16 40.86 -30.12 26.90
N PRO A 17 41.71 -31.11 26.54
CA PRO A 17 41.99 -31.38 25.14
C PRO A 17 40.69 -31.69 24.41
N GLN A 18 40.49 -31.01 23.28
CA GLN A 18 39.32 -31.19 22.42
C GLN A 18 39.26 -32.67 22.01
N GLN A 19 38.27 -33.40 22.50
CA GLN A 19 38.04 -34.76 22.05
C GLN A 19 37.63 -34.70 20.58
N ALA A 20 38.32 -35.47 19.73
CA ALA A 20 37.92 -35.61 18.34
C ALA A 20 36.45 -36.05 18.27
N PRO A 21 35.64 -35.50 17.34
CA PRO A 21 34.24 -35.86 17.24
C PRO A 21 34.13 -37.37 17.08
N SER A 22 33.32 -38.02 17.93
CA SER A 22 33.09 -39.44 17.75
C SER A 22 32.43 -39.63 16.38
N THR A 23 33.05 -40.45 15.55
CA THR A 23 32.55 -40.80 14.22
C THR A 23 31.38 -41.77 14.38
N ASN A 24 30.28 -41.29 14.95
CA ASN A 24 29.00 -41.96 14.84
C ASN A 24 28.30 -41.38 13.62
N ASN A 25 28.40 -42.11 12.52
CA ASN A 25 27.55 -41.94 11.35
C ASN A 25 26.08 -41.99 11.78
N THR A 26 25.49 -40.81 11.94
CA THR A 26 24.10 -40.59 11.61
C THR A 26 24.06 -39.29 10.81
N ALA A 27 23.47 -39.33 9.63
CA ALA A 27 22.94 -38.15 8.97
C ALA A 27 21.79 -37.58 9.83
N GLY A 28 22.12 -37.15 11.05
CA GLY A 28 21.21 -36.63 12.04
C GLY A 28 20.93 -35.19 11.68
N SER A 29 19.78 -34.96 11.04
CA SER A 29 19.33 -33.59 10.80
C SER A 29 19.28 -32.83 12.13
N LEU A 30 19.87 -31.63 12.12
CA LEU A 30 20.14 -30.75 13.28
C LEU A 30 18.88 -30.41 14.11
N LEU A 31 17.70 -30.62 13.55
CA LEU A 31 16.43 -30.36 14.20
C LEU A 31 15.90 -31.59 14.93
N LEU A 32 15.61 -31.44 16.23
CA LEU A 32 14.86 -32.41 17.02
C LEU A 32 13.52 -32.75 16.34
N SER A 33 13.09 -34.01 16.43
CA SER A 33 11.86 -34.51 15.80
C SER A 33 10.61 -33.70 16.15
N ASN A 34 10.54 -33.19 17.38
CA ASN A 34 9.41 -32.39 17.85
C ASN A 34 9.39 -31.02 17.19
N VAL A 35 10.56 -30.40 17.00
CA VAL A 35 10.68 -29.13 16.27
C VAL A 35 10.31 -29.32 14.80
N ARG A 36 10.71 -30.44 14.19
CA ARG A 36 10.28 -30.76 12.81
C ARG A 36 8.76 -30.91 12.70
N LYS A 37 8.12 -31.63 13.63
CA LYS A 37 6.65 -31.77 13.66
C LYS A 37 5.94 -30.43 13.84
N SER A 38 6.45 -29.55 14.70
CA SER A 38 5.89 -28.19 14.86
C SER A 38 6.04 -27.36 13.59
N LEU A 39 7.21 -27.42 12.93
CA LEU A 39 7.46 -26.74 11.65
C LEU A 39 6.60 -27.31 10.50
N GLU A 40 6.35 -28.62 10.49
CA GLU A 40 5.42 -29.25 9.57
C GLU A 40 3.98 -28.81 9.83
N GLY A 41 3.56 -28.68 11.09
CA GLY A 41 2.25 -28.13 11.46
C GLY A 41 2.04 -26.72 10.92
N LEU A 42 3.02 -25.83 11.12
CA LEU A 42 2.97 -24.45 10.63
C LEU A 42 2.87 -24.34 9.11
N ARG A 43 3.44 -25.28 8.35
CA ARG A 43 3.34 -25.31 6.88
C ARG A 43 1.94 -25.62 6.38
N GLU A 44 1.15 -26.31 7.20
CA GLU A 44 -0.22 -26.68 6.93
C GLU A 44 -1.23 -25.65 7.45
N GLU A 45 -0.78 -24.66 8.22
CA GLU A 45 -1.59 -23.54 8.65
C GLU A 45 -1.83 -22.55 7.51
N ASN A 46 -3.00 -21.92 7.55
CA ASN A 46 -3.37 -20.88 6.62
C ASN A 46 -2.60 -19.57 6.89
N VAL A 47 -2.41 -18.78 5.85
CA VAL A 47 -1.83 -17.44 5.96
C VAL A 47 -2.75 -16.53 6.77
N ILE A 48 -2.18 -15.83 7.75
CA ILE A 48 -2.84 -14.77 8.52
C ILE A 48 -2.20 -13.44 8.14
N PHE A 49 -3.01 -12.39 7.97
CA PHE A 49 -2.49 -11.05 7.71
C PHE A 49 -2.52 -10.21 8.98
N SER A 50 -1.39 -9.59 9.31
CA SER A 50 -1.27 -8.62 10.40
C SER A 50 -0.97 -7.23 9.83
N TRP A 51 -1.63 -6.23 10.41
CA TRP A 51 -1.45 -4.82 10.06
C TRP A 51 -0.59 -4.07 11.07
N GLN A 52 0.04 -4.78 12.03
CA GLN A 52 0.81 -4.17 13.12
C GLN A 52 1.93 -3.25 12.65
N PHE A 53 2.53 -3.54 11.49
CA PHE A 53 3.62 -2.75 10.89
C PHE A 53 3.17 -1.95 9.66
N PHE A 54 1.87 -1.83 9.43
CA PHE A 54 1.35 -1.12 8.27
C PHE A 54 1.68 0.38 8.39
N ASP A 55 2.47 0.86 7.45
CA ASP A 55 2.94 2.25 7.40
C ASP A 55 2.22 3.01 6.29
N ARG A 56 1.12 3.66 6.67
CA ARG A 56 0.31 4.50 5.77
C ARG A 56 0.94 5.88 5.53
N HIS A 57 1.84 6.33 6.39
CA HIS A 57 2.35 7.70 6.34
C HIS A 57 3.60 7.84 5.47
N HIS A 58 4.10 6.73 4.92
CA HIS A 58 5.23 6.74 4.01
C HIS A 58 4.92 7.47 2.69
N GLU A 59 5.77 8.41 2.29
CA GLU A 59 5.59 9.29 1.12
C GLU A 59 5.30 8.52 -0.19
N LEU A 60 5.96 7.37 -0.39
CA LEU A 60 5.78 6.52 -1.57
C LEU A 60 4.59 5.55 -1.52
N PHE A 61 4.07 5.24 -0.32
CA PHE A 61 3.18 4.10 -0.10
C PHE A 61 1.89 4.50 0.65
N ASN A 62 1.53 5.78 0.58
CA ASN A 62 0.38 6.36 1.31
C ASN A 62 -0.99 6.09 0.65
N CYS A 63 -1.00 5.63 -0.62
CA CYS A 63 -2.18 5.31 -1.41
C CYS A 63 -3.18 6.48 -1.64
N GLY A 64 -2.68 7.71 -1.70
CA GLY A 64 -3.46 8.94 -1.94
C GLY A 64 -4.27 8.98 -3.21
N ASP A 65 -3.65 8.67 -4.34
CA ASP A 65 -4.27 8.77 -5.69
C ASP A 65 -4.80 7.42 -6.18
N ILE A 66 -5.57 6.72 -5.33
CA ILE A 66 -6.01 5.35 -5.57
C ILE A 66 -7.52 5.23 -5.54
N ASP A 67 -8.08 4.61 -6.59
CA ASP A 67 -9.51 4.39 -6.71
C ASP A 67 -10.03 3.29 -5.76
N SER A 68 -11.29 3.40 -5.32
CA SER A 68 -11.93 2.44 -4.42
C SER A 68 -11.91 1.00 -4.93
N ASN A 69 -11.95 0.79 -6.25
CA ASN A 69 -11.97 -0.54 -6.85
C ASN A 69 -10.59 -1.22 -6.78
N TRP A 70 -9.50 -0.45 -6.70
CA TRP A 70 -8.19 -0.99 -6.34
C TRP A 70 -8.19 -1.61 -4.94
N TYR A 71 -8.76 -0.92 -3.94
CA TYR A 71 -8.85 -1.44 -2.57
C TYR A 71 -9.73 -2.69 -2.48
N LEU A 72 -10.87 -2.72 -3.17
CA LEU A 72 -11.71 -3.92 -3.25
C LEU A 72 -10.95 -5.11 -3.82
N ASN A 73 -10.16 -4.89 -4.88
CA ASN A 73 -9.31 -5.95 -5.45
C ASN A 73 -8.21 -6.38 -4.48
N CYS A 74 -7.60 -5.45 -3.74
CA CYS A 74 -6.63 -5.78 -2.70
C CYS A 74 -7.24 -6.69 -1.63
N ILE A 75 -8.42 -6.34 -1.12
CA ILE A 75 -9.13 -7.12 -0.10
C ILE A 75 -9.52 -8.50 -0.64
N GLU A 76 -9.99 -8.59 -1.88
CA GLU A 76 -10.31 -9.86 -2.53
C GLU A 76 -9.09 -10.78 -2.64
N VAL A 77 -7.94 -10.22 -3.03
CA VAL A 77 -6.67 -10.96 -3.08
C VAL A 77 -6.27 -11.42 -1.68
N LEU A 78 -6.29 -10.56 -0.68
CA LEU A 78 -6.00 -10.92 0.71
C LEU A 78 -6.94 -12.03 1.23
N HIS A 79 -8.23 -11.95 0.92
CA HIS A 79 -9.21 -12.99 1.25
C HIS A 79 -8.90 -14.33 0.58
N ASN A 80 -8.48 -14.32 -0.68
CA ASN A 80 -8.12 -15.56 -1.38
C ASN A 80 -6.83 -16.17 -0.80
N LEU A 81 -5.86 -15.33 -0.47
CA LEU A 81 -4.58 -15.74 0.12
C LEU A 81 -4.74 -16.26 1.56
N SER A 82 -5.67 -15.72 2.35
CA SER A 82 -5.90 -16.17 3.73
C SER A 82 -6.53 -17.57 3.83
N ARG A 83 -6.96 -18.13 2.70
CA ARG A 83 -7.47 -19.50 2.58
C ARG A 83 -6.40 -20.49 2.08
N MET A 84 -5.23 -19.99 1.72
CA MET A 84 -4.09 -20.79 1.28
C MET A 84 -3.22 -21.16 2.47
N LYS A 85 -2.60 -22.34 2.39
CA LYS A 85 -1.58 -22.75 3.35
C LYS A 85 -0.29 -21.97 3.14
N ILE A 86 0.53 -21.85 4.18
CA ILE A 86 1.83 -21.18 4.09
C ILE A 86 2.77 -21.82 3.07
N SER A 87 2.74 -23.15 2.99
CA SER A 87 3.46 -23.90 1.97
C SER A 87 3.06 -23.48 0.55
N GLU A 88 1.77 -23.26 0.30
CA GLU A 88 1.24 -22.82 -1.00
C GLU A 88 1.55 -21.35 -1.28
N PHE A 89 1.49 -20.50 -0.26
CA PHE A 89 1.82 -19.08 -0.38
C PHE A 89 3.29 -18.85 -0.77
N LYS A 90 4.21 -19.65 -0.22
CA LYS A 90 5.65 -19.57 -0.55
C LYS A 90 6.01 -20.21 -1.90
N HIS A 91 5.18 -21.09 -2.44
CA HIS A 91 5.48 -21.83 -3.66
C HIS A 91 4.91 -21.16 -4.92
N GLU A 92 5.79 -20.70 -5.80
CA GLU A 92 5.49 -20.07 -7.09
C GLU A 92 4.84 -21.02 -8.12
N LYS A 93 4.67 -22.31 -7.81
CA LYS A 93 4.36 -23.37 -8.78
C LYS A 93 3.26 -24.34 -8.31
N THR A 94 2.00 -23.93 -8.38
CA THR A 94 0.87 -24.87 -8.34
C THR A 94 -0.16 -24.50 -9.38
N GLY A 95 0.10 -24.90 -10.63
CA GLY A 95 -0.90 -25.11 -11.71
C GLY A 95 -1.74 -23.93 -12.22
N GLY A 96 -1.74 -22.76 -11.55
CA GLY A 96 -2.43 -21.53 -11.96
C GLY A 96 -1.45 -20.43 -12.41
N PRO A 97 -1.95 -19.23 -12.79
CA PRO A 97 -1.09 -18.07 -12.97
C PRO A 97 -0.26 -17.92 -11.68
N PRO A 98 1.08 -17.88 -11.77
CA PRO A 98 1.93 -17.94 -10.58
C PRO A 98 1.54 -16.77 -9.68
N LEU A 99 1.17 -17.10 -8.43
CA LEU A 99 1.11 -16.13 -7.38
C LEU A 99 2.52 -15.53 -7.33
N ARG A 100 2.66 -14.26 -7.74
CA ARG A 100 3.97 -13.61 -7.92
C ARG A 100 4.55 -13.23 -6.56
N VAL A 101 4.71 -14.23 -5.69
CA VAL A 101 5.28 -14.11 -4.36
C VAL A 101 6.78 -14.27 -4.50
N HIS A 102 7.53 -13.23 -4.16
CA HIS A 102 8.99 -13.27 -4.27
C HIS A 102 9.62 -12.39 -3.21
N THR A 103 10.85 -12.75 -2.83
CA THR A 103 11.64 -11.98 -1.88
C THR A 103 12.17 -10.69 -2.51
N HIS A 104 12.55 -9.77 -1.64
CA HIS A 104 13.12 -8.49 -2.04
C HIS A 104 14.62 -8.59 -2.33
N ASN A 105 15.05 -8.03 -3.46
CA ASN A 105 16.44 -7.61 -3.63
C ASN A 105 16.60 -6.20 -3.04
N TRP A 106 16.95 -6.13 -1.77
CA TRP A 106 17.10 -4.90 -0.99
C TRP A 106 18.21 -3.95 -1.47
N ASN A 107 19.06 -4.37 -2.41
CA ASN A 107 20.07 -3.50 -3.02
C ASN A 107 19.52 -2.72 -4.24
N LYS A 108 18.29 -3.01 -4.66
CA LYS A 108 17.65 -2.44 -5.87
C LYS A 108 16.32 -1.74 -5.58
N VAL A 109 16.02 -1.50 -4.30
CA VAL A 109 14.75 -0.87 -3.90
C VAL A 109 14.93 0.62 -3.69
N SER A 110 13.85 1.38 -3.85
CA SER A 110 13.79 2.81 -3.54
C SER A 110 13.70 3.12 -2.04
N ALA A 111 13.18 2.19 -1.24
CA ALA A 111 12.94 2.37 0.20
C ALA A 111 13.14 1.06 0.98
N LYS A 112 13.48 1.17 2.26
CA LYS A 112 13.54 0.06 3.23
C LYS A 112 12.51 0.24 4.33
N PHE A 113 12.06 -0.84 4.94
CA PHE A 113 11.10 -0.76 6.03
C PHE A 113 11.63 0.12 7.17
N ASN A 114 10.79 1.00 7.69
CA ASN A 114 11.16 1.93 8.76
C ASN A 114 11.21 1.20 10.12
N MET A 115 12.31 0.51 10.38
CA MET A 115 12.54 -0.22 11.62
C MET A 115 14.03 -0.21 12.02
N LYS A 116 14.32 -0.63 13.24
CA LYS A 116 15.71 -0.76 13.72
C LYS A 116 16.50 -1.71 12.82
N GLU A 117 17.73 -1.34 12.46
CA GLU A 117 18.59 -2.12 11.54
C GLU A 117 18.75 -3.58 11.99
N GLU A 118 18.94 -3.82 13.29
CA GLU A 118 19.06 -5.15 13.87
C GLU A 118 17.82 -6.03 13.62
N LEU A 119 16.63 -5.43 13.65
CA LEU A 119 15.38 -6.12 13.38
C LEU A 119 15.23 -6.35 11.87
N PHE A 120 15.52 -5.32 11.07
CA PHE A 120 15.49 -5.42 9.62
C PHE A 120 16.40 -6.55 9.11
N ASP A 121 17.62 -6.64 9.63
CA ASP A 121 18.57 -7.68 9.26
C ASP A 121 18.10 -9.10 9.57
N GLN A 122 17.26 -9.27 10.61
CA GLN A 122 16.67 -10.56 10.96
C GLN A 122 15.53 -10.97 10.03
N ILE A 123 14.78 -10.00 9.48
CA ILE A 123 13.57 -10.29 8.69
C ILE A 123 13.77 -10.14 7.19
N LYS A 124 14.85 -9.50 6.73
CA LYS A 124 15.03 -9.13 5.31
C LYS A 124 14.95 -10.30 4.33
N ASP A 125 15.36 -11.48 4.77
CA ASP A 125 15.34 -12.71 3.96
C ASP A 125 13.95 -13.37 3.92
N ASP A 126 13.12 -13.09 4.92
CA ASP A 126 11.70 -13.47 4.99
C ASP A 126 10.77 -12.31 4.60
N ALA A 127 11.31 -11.28 3.94
CA ALA A 127 10.52 -10.20 3.38
C ALA A 127 10.08 -10.52 1.97
N TYR A 128 8.77 -10.47 1.75
CA TYR A 128 8.12 -10.89 0.52
C TYR A 128 7.22 -9.79 -0.04
N GLN A 129 7.08 -9.81 -1.36
CA GLN A 129 6.03 -9.10 -2.06
C GLN A 129 5.13 -10.08 -2.81
N PHE A 130 3.86 -9.72 -2.93
CA PHE A 130 2.93 -10.39 -3.84
C PHE A 130 2.17 -9.37 -4.68
N ALA A 131 1.85 -9.75 -5.91
CA ALA A 131 1.13 -8.89 -6.84
C ALA A 131 -0.39 -9.05 -6.66
N LEU A 132 -1.12 -7.94 -6.66
CA LEU A 132 -2.59 -7.97 -6.68
C LEU A 132 -3.12 -8.42 -8.05
N SER A 133 -2.42 -8.04 -9.12
CA SER A 133 -2.62 -8.57 -10.47
C SER A 133 -1.40 -8.23 -11.36
N LYS A 134 -1.48 -8.48 -12.68
CA LYS A 134 -0.38 -8.15 -13.60
C LYS A 134 0.01 -6.66 -13.61
N ARG A 135 -0.89 -5.74 -13.23
CA ARG A 135 -0.67 -4.28 -13.34
C ARG A 135 -1.25 -3.44 -12.19
N LYS A 136 -1.84 -4.06 -11.16
CA LYS A 136 -2.51 -3.35 -10.07
C LYS A 136 -1.63 -3.21 -8.82
N GLY A 137 -0.33 -3.06 -8.97
CA GLY A 137 0.55 -2.90 -7.81
C GLY A 137 0.87 -4.19 -7.04
N ARG A 138 1.48 -4.01 -5.87
CA ARG A 138 1.98 -5.06 -4.98
C ARG A 138 1.66 -4.74 -3.52
N VAL A 139 1.73 -5.77 -2.70
CA VAL A 139 1.74 -5.66 -1.24
C VAL A 139 3.10 -6.12 -0.77
N HIS A 140 3.70 -5.38 0.17
CA HIS A 140 5.01 -5.64 0.74
C HIS A 140 4.90 -5.92 2.22
N GLY A 141 5.66 -6.91 2.67
CA GLY A 141 5.69 -7.28 4.07
C GLY A 141 6.75 -8.31 4.35
N PHE A 142 6.64 -8.92 5.52
CA PHE A 142 7.51 -10.01 5.92
C PHE A 142 6.71 -11.09 6.63
N LEU A 143 7.22 -12.31 6.59
CA LEU A 143 6.52 -13.47 7.12
C LEU A 143 7.24 -13.98 8.38
N ILE A 144 6.49 -14.13 9.47
CA ILE A 144 6.93 -14.86 10.65
C ILE A 144 5.94 -16.00 10.86
N GLU A 145 6.43 -17.24 10.79
CA GLU A 145 5.60 -18.45 10.85
C GLU A 145 4.49 -18.42 9.78
N ASN A 146 3.22 -18.34 10.18
CA ASN A 146 2.08 -18.21 9.29
C ASN A 146 1.49 -16.80 9.17
N ILE A 147 2.12 -15.81 9.80
CA ILE A 147 1.64 -14.43 9.83
C ILE A 147 2.45 -13.59 8.84
N PHE A 148 1.75 -13.04 7.84
CA PHE A 148 2.28 -12.02 6.94
C PHE A 148 1.98 -10.64 7.51
N TYR A 149 3.03 -9.95 7.95
CA TYR A 149 2.94 -8.58 8.42
C TYR A 149 3.02 -7.63 7.23
N ILE A 150 1.88 -7.02 6.90
CA ILE A 150 1.80 -6.02 5.84
C ILE A 150 2.49 -4.75 6.33
N VAL A 151 3.44 -4.26 5.54
CA VAL A 151 4.15 -3.00 5.80
C VAL A 151 3.67 -1.93 4.83
N TRP A 152 3.64 -2.22 3.53
CA TRP A 152 3.25 -1.26 2.50
C TRP A 152 2.27 -1.82 1.48
N LEU A 153 1.43 -0.93 0.99
CA LEU A 153 0.64 -1.10 -0.21
C LEU A 153 1.31 -0.27 -1.32
N ASP A 154 1.70 -0.91 -2.41
CA ASP A 154 2.45 -0.28 -3.52
C ASP A 154 1.66 -0.37 -4.83
N PRO A 155 0.61 0.45 -5.00
CA PRO A 155 -0.18 0.50 -6.22
C PRO A 155 0.62 0.96 -7.44
N HIS A 156 1.66 1.77 -7.23
CA HIS A 156 2.41 2.44 -8.29
C HIS A 156 3.74 1.77 -8.65
N HIS A 157 4.08 0.65 -8.01
CA HIS A 157 5.36 -0.04 -8.18
C HIS A 157 6.57 0.80 -7.76
N ASN A 158 6.37 1.68 -6.79
CA ASN A 158 7.38 2.60 -6.26
C ASN A 158 8.55 1.89 -5.59
N LEU A 159 8.39 0.67 -5.06
CA LEU A 159 9.51 -0.04 -4.43
C LEU A 159 10.56 -0.48 -5.45
N TYR A 160 10.13 -0.80 -6.67
CA TYR A 160 10.97 -1.15 -7.81
C TYR A 160 10.60 -0.26 -9.00
N PRO A 161 11.00 1.03 -8.98
CA PRO A 161 10.63 1.95 -10.03
C PRO A 161 11.31 1.55 -11.34
N ASP A 162 10.59 1.72 -12.45
CA ASP A 162 11.11 1.52 -13.79
C ASP A 162 10.80 2.77 -14.60
N ASP A 163 11.85 3.48 -15.03
CA ASP A 163 11.76 4.72 -15.79
C ASP A 163 10.98 4.53 -17.10
N LYS A 164 10.98 3.32 -17.67
CA LYS A 164 10.18 3.00 -18.87
C LYS A 164 8.68 3.04 -18.63
N PHE A 165 8.24 2.92 -17.38
CA PHE A 165 6.84 2.92 -16.97
C PHE A 165 6.46 4.15 -16.13
N GLY A 166 7.31 5.19 -16.13
CA GLY A 166 7.04 6.47 -15.49
C GLY A 166 7.79 6.69 -14.17
N GLY A 167 8.68 5.79 -13.76
CA GLY A 167 9.52 5.98 -12.58
C GLY A 167 8.74 6.01 -11.26
N ILE A 168 9.26 6.74 -10.28
CA ILE A 168 8.62 6.95 -8.97
C ILE A 168 7.41 7.88 -9.11
N LYS A 169 6.28 7.48 -8.51
CA LYS A 169 5.06 8.29 -8.43
C LYS A 169 4.79 8.69 -7.00
N MET A 170 4.78 10.00 -6.74
CA MET A 170 4.36 10.58 -5.48
C MET A 170 2.89 11.00 -5.57
N CYS A 171 2.16 10.84 -4.47
CA CYS A 171 0.82 11.40 -4.31
C CYS A 171 0.68 11.96 -2.90
N ASP A 172 -0.16 12.98 -2.75
CA ASP A 172 -0.53 13.51 -1.45
C ASP A 172 -1.32 12.43 -0.69
N PRO A 173 -1.10 12.23 0.62
CA PRO A 173 -1.80 11.20 1.37
C PRO A 173 -3.31 11.40 1.31
N PRO A 174 -4.12 10.31 1.37
CA PRO A 174 -5.56 10.45 1.37
C PRO A 174 -5.99 11.26 2.59
N ASP A 175 -6.81 12.26 2.34
CA ASP A 175 -7.23 13.17 3.40
C ASP A 175 -8.03 12.47 4.50
N GLU A 176 -7.76 12.83 5.75
CA GLU A 176 -8.27 12.12 6.92
C GLU A 176 -9.68 12.57 7.35
N CYS A 177 -10.12 13.76 6.93
CA CYS A 177 -11.35 14.38 7.42
C CYS A 177 -12.54 14.21 6.46
N PHE A 178 -13.21 13.06 6.50
CA PHE A 178 -14.43 12.81 5.71
C PHE A 178 -15.51 13.87 5.95
N ASP A 179 -15.69 14.31 7.20
CA ASP A 179 -16.69 15.32 7.56
C ASP A 179 -16.37 16.69 6.95
N CYS A 180 -15.08 17.01 6.79
CA CYS A 180 -14.63 18.22 6.11
C CYS A 180 -14.97 18.15 4.62
N TYR A 181 -14.74 17.00 3.95
CA TYR A 181 -15.17 16.81 2.57
C TYR A 181 -16.68 16.87 2.40
N ALA A 182 -17.43 16.28 3.32
CA ALA A 182 -18.88 16.33 3.27
C ALA A 182 -19.37 17.78 3.38
N ALA A 183 -18.81 18.56 4.30
CA ALA A 183 -19.13 19.98 4.47
C ALA A 183 -18.72 20.82 3.26
N GLU A 184 -17.50 20.63 2.73
CA GLU A 184 -17.01 21.33 1.53
C GLU A 184 -17.86 20.99 0.31
N ARG A 185 -18.17 19.71 0.08
CA ARG A 185 -19.06 19.28 -1.00
C ARG A 185 -20.43 19.91 -0.90
N MET A 186 -21.01 19.97 0.30
CA MET A 186 -22.30 20.64 0.50
C MET A 186 -22.21 22.14 0.18
N ALA A 187 -21.16 22.82 0.62
CA ALA A 187 -20.95 24.24 0.32
C ALA A 187 -20.78 24.49 -1.19
N LEU A 188 -19.99 23.66 -1.88
CA LEU A 188 -19.81 23.73 -3.33
C LEU A 188 -21.10 23.45 -4.09
N GLU A 189 -21.92 22.50 -3.64
CA GLU A 189 -23.20 22.18 -4.26
C GLU A 189 -24.19 23.36 -4.12
N GLU A 190 -24.20 24.03 -2.97
CA GLU A 190 -25.00 25.23 -2.72
C GLU A 190 -24.55 26.42 -3.58
N GLU A 191 -23.24 26.66 -3.68
CA GLU A 191 -22.69 27.70 -4.55
C GLU A 191 -23.04 27.44 -6.01
N LYS A 192 -22.88 26.19 -6.47
CA LYS A 192 -23.27 25.76 -7.82
C LYS A 192 -24.75 26.05 -8.08
N ASP A 193 -25.63 25.70 -7.17
CA ASP A 193 -27.07 25.96 -7.29
C ASP A 193 -27.40 27.46 -7.31
N GLN A 194 -26.67 28.26 -6.55
CA GLN A 194 -26.81 29.72 -6.55
C GLN A 194 -26.40 30.32 -7.89
N VAL A 195 -25.26 29.90 -8.44
CA VAL A 195 -24.79 30.34 -9.76
C VAL A 195 -25.79 29.97 -10.86
N TYR A 196 -26.35 28.76 -10.83
CA TYR A 196 -27.39 28.36 -11.80
C TYR A 196 -28.66 29.21 -11.71
N LYS A 197 -29.09 29.60 -10.50
CA LYS A 197 -30.23 30.51 -10.31
C LYS A 197 -29.95 31.90 -10.85
N GLU A 198 -28.77 32.45 -10.56
CA GLU A 198 -28.35 33.77 -11.08
C GLU A 198 -28.28 33.77 -12.60
N MET A 199 -27.74 32.70 -13.19
CA MET A 199 -27.70 32.51 -14.64
C MET A 199 -29.10 32.46 -15.26
N ASP A 200 -30.06 31.77 -14.63
CA ASP A 200 -31.46 31.73 -15.09
C ASP A 200 -32.14 33.09 -15.01
N ILE A 201 -31.93 33.83 -13.91
CA ILE A 201 -32.44 35.21 -13.76
C ILE A 201 -31.88 36.10 -14.87
N PHE A 202 -30.56 36.09 -15.06
CA PHE A 202 -29.90 36.91 -16.08
C PHE A 202 -30.38 36.57 -17.50
N THR A 203 -30.58 35.27 -17.78
CA THR A 203 -31.11 34.80 -19.07
C THR A 203 -32.51 35.36 -19.33
N ARG A 204 -33.40 35.30 -18.32
CA ARG A 204 -34.76 35.87 -18.44
C ARG A 204 -34.75 37.38 -18.63
N GLU A 205 -33.87 38.10 -17.95
CA GLU A 205 -33.73 39.55 -18.13
C GLU A 205 -33.28 39.92 -19.55
N LEU A 206 -32.30 39.18 -20.09
CA LEU A 206 -31.86 39.37 -21.47
C LEU A 206 -32.98 39.09 -22.47
N GLU A 207 -33.75 38.02 -22.28
CA GLU A 207 -34.90 37.71 -23.12
C GLU A 207 -35.96 38.81 -23.09
N GLN A 208 -36.23 39.39 -21.91
CA GLN A 208 -37.18 40.49 -21.78
C GLN A 208 -36.69 41.76 -22.49
N LYS A 209 -35.41 42.11 -22.32
CA LYS A 209 -34.80 43.25 -23.02
C LYS A 209 -34.86 43.06 -24.53
N LEU A 210 -34.50 41.88 -25.02
CA LEU A 210 -34.56 41.56 -26.44
C LEU A 210 -35.99 41.65 -26.99
N LYS A 211 -36.99 41.12 -26.26
CA LYS A 211 -38.40 41.26 -26.64
C LYS A 211 -38.85 42.71 -26.71
N HIS A 212 -38.41 43.55 -25.76
CA HIS A 212 -38.72 44.97 -25.75
C HIS A 212 -38.09 45.69 -26.96
N GLU A 213 -36.84 45.39 -27.27
CA GLU A 213 -36.10 45.99 -28.39
C GLU A 213 -36.65 45.56 -29.76
N ILE A 214 -37.00 44.28 -29.93
CA ILE A 214 -37.69 43.82 -31.15
C ILE A 214 -39.01 44.57 -31.34
N LYS A 215 -39.76 44.79 -30.25
CA LYS A 215 -41.04 45.52 -30.29
C LYS A 215 -40.84 46.99 -30.67
N SER A 216 -39.85 47.68 -30.12
CA SER A 216 -39.58 49.09 -30.47
C SER A 216 -39.18 49.24 -31.93
N VAL A 217 -38.28 48.39 -32.43
CA VAL A 217 -37.84 48.37 -33.84
C VAL A 217 -39.02 48.09 -34.78
N SER A 218 -39.91 47.16 -34.40
CA SER A 218 -41.09 46.84 -35.20
C SER A 218 -42.05 48.03 -35.31
N ILE A 219 -42.27 48.76 -34.22
CA ILE A 219 -43.09 49.98 -34.20
C ILE A 219 -42.47 51.07 -35.09
N GLU A 220 -41.16 51.30 -34.98
CA GLU A 220 -40.47 52.29 -35.81
C GLU A 220 -40.56 51.95 -37.31
N TYR A 221 -40.44 50.67 -37.67
CA TYR A 221 -40.58 50.21 -39.04
C TYR A 221 -41.97 50.51 -39.61
N GLU A 222 -43.04 50.17 -38.87
CA GLU A 222 -44.42 50.44 -39.28
C GLU A 222 -44.68 51.95 -39.43
N LEU A 223 -44.16 52.78 -38.53
CA LEU A 223 -44.27 54.24 -38.64
C LEU A 223 -43.56 54.81 -39.87
N LYS A 224 -42.39 54.25 -40.25
CA LYS A 224 -41.66 54.66 -41.46
C LYS A 224 -42.39 54.21 -42.72
N LYS A 225 -42.91 52.99 -42.75
CA LYS A 225 -43.71 52.45 -43.86
C LYS A 225 -44.94 53.32 -44.15
N ASN A 226 -45.72 53.62 -43.10
CA ASN A 226 -46.92 54.45 -43.23
C ASN A 226 -46.63 55.89 -43.68
N ARG A 227 -45.42 56.43 -43.45
CA ARG A 227 -45.04 57.77 -43.96
C ARG A 227 -44.68 57.76 -45.45
N ASN A 228 -44.17 56.65 -45.97
CA ASN A 228 -43.83 56.51 -47.38
C ASN A 228 -45.06 56.28 -48.27
N ASP A 229 -46.19 55.85 -47.70
CA ASP A 229 -47.46 55.64 -48.43
C ASP A 229 -48.25 56.95 -48.69
N PHE A 230 -47.75 58.11 -48.24
CA PHE A 230 -48.37 59.44 -48.40
C PHE A 230 -47.64 60.38 -49.38
N TYR A 231 -46.62 59.89 -50.09
CA TYR A 231 -45.92 60.61 -51.19
C TYR A 231 -46.01 59.80 -52.48
#